data_AF-A0A7C7GKR0-F1
#
_entry.id   AF-A0A7C7GKR0-F1
#
_cell.length_a   1.000
_cell.length_b   1.000
_cell.length_c   1.000
_cell.angle_alpha   90.00
_cell.angle_beta   90.00
_cell.angle_gamma   90.00
#
_symmetry.space_group_name_H-M   'P 1'
#
loop_
_entity.id
_entity.type
_entity.pdbx_description
1 polymer ?
#
loop_
_entity_poly.entity_id
_entity_poly.type
_entity_poly.pdbx_seq_one_letter_code
_entity_poly.pdbx_strand_id
1 'polypeptide(L)'
;MIPYILTDDSLTVVLKGESFTMNRANPAFRNAIEALESDNAEQLEAMFDTPKAVTQYVDGNIEVTSAGEVKYKGSEVHNHVVGRILSFMSEGLPYKPLVKFLEKLMENPSRRSTEELYGFLEHKQMPLTPDGNFLAYKGIREDYTDWYSGKFTNKVGETLEMPRNGVCDDASYGCSSGFHAGSLEYAEGYGNGGHLMVVEINPKDVVSVPNDCNCQKLRTAKYKVVDHYKTKLADTYCDDYYEDDSDDESGESYDDGYDAGYDAAIAKIKKNL
;
A
#
# COMPACT_ATOMS: atom_id res chain seq x y z
N MET A 1 -12.03 -24.60 32.12
CA MET A 1 -10.86 -23.72 31.97
C MET A 1 -9.81 -24.44 31.13
N ILE A 2 -9.80 -24.11 29.85
CA ILE A 2 -8.85 -24.62 28.86
C ILE A 2 -7.49 -23.94 29.09
N PRO A 3 -6.39 -24.68 29.33
CA PRO A 3 -5.06 -24.07 29.42
C PRO A 3 -4.64 -23.51 28.07
N TYR A 4 -4.14 -22.26 28.05
CA TYR A 4 -3.72 -21.60 26.82
C TYR A 4 -2.51 -20.67 27.01
N ILE A 5 -1.83 -20.39 25.91
CA ILE A 5 -0.81 -19.35 25.76
C ILE A 5 -1.30 -18.47 24.61
N LEU A 6 -1.56 -17.20 24.91
CA LEU A 6 -1.90 -16.19 23.90
C LEU A 6 -0.73 -15.22 23.79
N THR A 7 -0.18 -15.10 22.59
CA THR A 7 0.83 -14.10 22.23
C THR A 7 0.22 -13.09 21.26
N ASP A 8 0.99 -12.07 20.88
CA ASP A 8 0.53 -11.10 19.88
C ASP A 8 0.24 -11.76 18.51
N ASP A 9 0.93 -12.87 18.21
CA ASP A 9 0.93 -13.52 16.90
C ASP A 9 0.23 -14.88 16.86
N SER A 10 -0.02 -15.52 18.01
CA SER A 10 -0.55 -16.88 18.06
C SER A 10 -1.32 -17.22 19.33
N LEU A 11 -2.18 -18.22 19.22
CA LEU A 11 -2.92 -18.85 20.28
C LEU A 11 -2.52 -20.33 20.32
N THR A 12 -1.98 -20.78 21.44
CA THR A 12 -1.73 -22.19 21.74
C THR A 12 -2.69 -22.64 22.84
N VAL A 13 -3.38 -23.76 22.67
CA VAL A 13 -4.28 -24.34 23.67
C VAL A 13 -3.92 -25.78 23.93
N VAL A 14 -4.17 -26.26 25.16
CA VAL A 14 -3.98 -27.67 25.51
C VAL A 14 -5.34 -28.33 25.68
N LEU A 15 -5.69 -29.23 24.75
CA LEU A 15 -6.94 -29.97 24.74
C LEU A 15 -6.65 -31.47 24.80
N LYS A 16 -7.31 -32.20 25.70
CA LYS A 16 -7.15 -33.66 25.88
C LYS A 16 -5.71 -34.15 26.05
N GLY A 17 -4.80 -33.30 26.51
CA GLY A 17 -3.37 -33.62 26.71
C GLY A 17 -2.47 -33.33 25.51
N GLU A 18 -3.03 -32.80 24.41
CA GLU A 18 -2.30 -32.37 23.21
C GLU A 18 -2.31 -30.85 23.08
N SER A 19 -1.23 -30.26 22.57
CA SER A 19 -1.12 -28.82 22.34
C SER A 19 -1.42 -28.46 20.89
N PHE A 20 -2.41 -27.60 20.69
CA PHE A 20 -2.84 -27.08 19.39
C PHE A 20 -2.44 -25.61 19.28
N THR A 21 -1.87 -25.19 18.15
CA THR A 21 -1.42 -23.80 17.94
C THR A 21 -1.99 -23.22 16.65
N MET A 22 -2.44 -21.98 16.72
CA MET A 22 -3.03 -21.24 15.61
C MET A 22 -2.42 -19.83 15.54
N ASN A 23 -2.01 -19.38 14.36
CA ASN A 23 -1.55 -18.01 14.13
C ASN A 23 -2.73 -17.03 14.06
N ARG A 24 -2.52 -15.78 14.47
CA ARG A 24 -3.50 -14.67 14.38
C ARG A 24 -4.04 -14.42 12.98
N ALA A 25 -3.26 -14.72 11.94
CA ALA A 25 -3.67 -14.65 10.54
C ALA A 25 -4.68 -15.74 10.14
N ASN A 26 -4.91 -16.76 10.98
CA ASN A 26 -5.90 -17.80 10.69
C ASN A 26 -7.33 -17.20 10.78
N PRO A 27 -8.20 -17.40 9.77
CA PRO A 27 -9.57 -16.91 9.79
C PRO A 27 -10.40 -17.39 10.99
N ALA A 28 -10.08 -18.58 11.53
CA ALA A 28 -10.72 -19.13 12.72
C ALA A 28 -10.24 -18.49 14.03
N PHE A 29 -9.18 -17.66 14.02
CA PHE A 29 -8.55 -17.13 15.23
C PHE A 29 -9.52 -16.32 16.10
N ARG A 30 -10.32 -15.43 15.50
CA ARG A 30 -11.32 -14.65 16.24
C ARG A 30 -12.36 -15.54 16.91
N ASN A 31 -12.89 -16.49 16.17
CA ASN A 31 -13.90 -17.42 16.68
C ASN A 31 -13.30 -18.38 17.74
N ALA A 32 -12.02 -18.71 17.63
CA ALA A 32 -11.29 -19.51 18.60
C ALA A 32 -11.10 -18.76 19.93
N ILE A 33 -10.86 -17.44 19.90
CA ILE A 33 -10.85 -16.60 21.10
C ILE A 33 -12.24 -16.57 21.75
N GLU A 34 -13.31 -16.39 20.97
CA GLU A 34 -14.69 -16.41 21.50
C GLU A 34 -15.07 -17.78 22.11
N ALA A 35 -14.65 -18.87 21.47
CA ALA A 35 -14.86 -20.23 21.98
C ALA A 35 -14.04 -20.50 23.25
N LEU A 36 -12.84 -19.92 23.36
CA LEU A 36 -12.01 -19.96 24.56
C LEU A 36 -12.65 -19.17 25.72
N GLU A 37 -13.17 -17.97 25.46
CA GLU A 37 -13.90 -17.15 26.44
C GLU A 37 -15.18 -17.83 26.94
N SER A 38 -15.82 -18.62 26.07
CA SER A 38 -17.04 -19.38 26.37
C SER A 38 -16.77 -20.76 26.98
N ASP A 39 -15.50 -21.13 27.23
CA ASP A 39 -15.03 -22.45 27.72
C ASP A 39 -15.57 -23.65 26.91
N ASN A 40 -15.84 -23.45 25.60
CA ASN A 40 -16.42 -24.46 24.72
C ASN A 40 -15.34 -25.30 24.03
N ALA A 41 -14.84 -26.32 24.73
CA ALA A 41 -13.74 -27.16 24.28
C ALA A 41 -14.02 -27.93 22.97
N GLU A 42 -15.25 -28.39 22.74
CA GLU A 42 -15.60 -29.12 21.51
C GLU A 42 -15.61 -28.21 20.28
N GLN A 43 -16.16 -27.01 20.41
CA GLN A 43 -16.16 -26.01 19.33
C GLN A 43 -14.74 -25.50 19.07
N LEU A 44 -13.95 -25.30 20.11
CA LEU A 44 -12.55 -24.90 19.99
C LEU A 44 -11.72 -26.00 19.31
N GLU A 45 -11.88 -27.26 19.73
CA GLU A 45 -11.25 -28.42 19.07
C GLU A 45 -11.64 -28.49 17.60
N ALA A 46 -12.92 -28.30 17.25
CA ALA A 46 -13.39 -28.27 15.88
C ALA A 46 -12.79 -27.11 15.04
N MET A 47 -12.36 -26.01 15.67
CA MET A 47 -11.66 -24.90 15.00
C MET A 47 -10.18 -25.18 14.73
N PHE A 48 -9.56 -26.03 15.54
CA PHE A 48 -8.23 -26.60 15.25
C PHE A 48 -8.33 -27.78 14.28
N ASP A 49 -9.44 -28.52 14.35
CA ASP A 49 -9.82 -29.65 13.51
C ASP A 49 -10.71 -29.22 12.33
N THR A 50 -10.66 -27.93 11.95
CA THR A 50 -11.07 -27.52 10.60
C THR A 50 -9.83 -27.48 9.72
N PRO A 51 -9.31 -28.62 9.24
CA PRO A 51 -8.59 -28.57 8.01
C PRO A 51 -9.64 -28.26 6.94
N LYS A 52 -9.82 -26.98 6.61
CA LYS A 52 -9.80 -26.69 5.18
C LYS A 52 -8.34 -26.92 4.78
N ALA A 53 -7.98 -28.21 4.70
CA ALA A 53 -6.65 -28.64 4.37
C ALA A 53 -6.32 -27.89 3.10
N VAL A 54 -5.27 -27.07 3.15
CA VAL A 54 -4.54 -26.83 1.94
C VAL A 54 -4.06 -28.23 1.54
N THR A 55 -4.82 -28.89 0.66
CA THR A 55 -4.38 -30.13 0.04
C THR A 55 -3.04 -29.81 -0.59
N GLN A 56 -2.06 -30.70 -0.42
CA GLN A 56 -0.72 -30.51 -0.93
C GLN A 56 -0.79 -29.90 -2.34
N TYR A 57 -0.27 -28.68 -2.46
CA TYR A 57 -0.34 -27.90 -3.69
C TYR A 57 1.07 -27.76 -4.24
N VAL A 58 1.25 -28.10 -5.50
CA VAL A 58 2.53 -27.94 -6.19
C VAL A 58 2.24 -27.23 -7.50
N ASP A 59 2.90 -26.09 -7.70
CA ASP A 59 2.84 -25.33 -8.95
C ASP A 59 4.21 -24.71 -9.22
N GLY A 60 4.87 -25.21 -10.26
CA GLY A 60 6.24 -24.84 -10.60
C GLY A 60 7.20 -25.08 -9.44
N ASN A 61 7.82 -24.01 -8.96
CA ASN A 61 8.79 -24.04 -7.87
C ASN A 61 8.18 -23.89 -6.47
N ILE A 62 6.86 -23.69 -6.37
CA ILE A 62 6.15 -23.48 -5.10
C ILE A 62 5.45 -24.77 -4.68
N GLU A 63 5.72 -25.19 -3.45
CA GLU A 63 5.03 -26.29 -2.77
C GLU A 63 4.35 -25.75 -1.51
N VAL A 64 3.10 -26.13 -1.29
CA VAL A 64 2.39 -25.91 -0.03
C VAL A 64 2.15 -27.27 0.62
N THR A 65 2.73 -27.47 1.80
CA THR A 65 2.64 -28.73 2.54
C THR A 65 1.32 -28.83 3.28
N SER A 66 0.90 -30.06 3.62
CA SER A 66 -0.29 -30.29 4.46
C SER A 66 -0.15 -29.73 5.87
N ALA A 67 1.08 -29.42 6.31
CA ALA A 67 1.35 -28.75 7.58
C ALA A 67 1.15 -27.22 7.50
N GLY A 68 0.79 -26.68 6.33
CA GLY A 68 0.60 -25.24 6.12
C GLY A 68 1.91 -24.48 5.89
N GLU A 69 2.98 -25.16 5.49
CA GLU A 69 4.26 -24.54 5.14
C GLU A 69 4.32 -24.26 3.64
N VAL A 70 4.94 -23.16 3.23
CA VAL A 70 5.19 -22.87 1.81
C VAL A 70 6.69 -22.96 1.54
N LYS A 71 7.06 -23.75 0.53
CA LYS A 71 8.44 -23.97 0.09
C LYS A 71 8.64 -23.43 -1.32
N TYR A 72 9.76 -22.76 -1.54
CA TYR A 72 10.25 -22.39 -2.87
C TYR A 72 11.54 -23.16 -3.15
N LYS A 73 11.56 -23.97 -4.21
CA LYS A 73 12.70 -24.83 -4.59
C LYS A 73 13.22 -25.70 -3.41
N GLY A 74 12.30 -26.19 -2.59
CA GLY A 74 12.59 -27.02 -1.42
C GLY A 74 13.04 -26.27 -0.16
N SER A 75 13.23 -24.95 -0.23
CA SER A 75 13.51 -24.11 0.95
C SER A 75 12.23 -23.48 1.47
N GLU A 76 12.01 -23.55 2.78
CA GLU A 76 10.86 -22.93 3.43
C GLU A 76 10.89 -21.41 3.30
N VAL A 77 9.73 -20.81 3.02
CA VAL A 77 9.55 -19.37 2.89
C VAL A 77 8.60 -18.89 3.98
N HIS A 78 9.09 -17.99 4.81
CA HIS A 78 8.33 -17.34 5.87
C HIS A 78 8.16 -15.87 5.53
N ASN A 79 6.96 -15.46 5.07
CA ASN A 79 6.63 -14.07 4.84
C ASN A 79 5.10 -13.82 4.90
N HIS A 80 4.70 -12.55 4.90
CA HIS A 80 3.28 -12.16 4.92
C HIS A 80 2.49 -12.65 3.67
N VAL A 81 3.15 -12.79 2.52
CA VAL A 81 2.54 -13.30 1.28
C VAL A 81 2.10 -14.75 1.46
N VAL A 82 2.91 -15.57 2.16
CA VAL A 82 2.60 -16.96 2.48
C VAL A 82 1.33 -17.07 3.31
N GLY A 83 1.21 -16.27 4.38
CA GLY A 83 -0.02 -16.23 5.19
C GLY A 83 -1.26 -15.91 4.35
N ARG A 84 -1.15 -14.96 3.42
CA ARG A 84 -2.23 -14.59 2.49
C ARG A 84 -2.56 -15.70 1.49
N ILE A 85 -1.55 -16.42 0.96
CA ILE A 85 -1.77 -17.60 0.09
C ILE A 85 -2.57 -18.65 0.84
N LEU A 86 -2.15 -19.01 2.05
CA LEU A 86 -2.80 -20.04 2.87
C LEU A 86 -4.24 -19.66 3.23
N SER A 87 -4.48 -18.41 3.63
CA SER A 87 -5.84 -17.88 3.86
C SER A 87 -6.68 -18.00 2.59
N PHE A 88 -6.19 -17.54 1.43
CA PHE A 88 -6.97 -17.60 0.19
C PHE A 88 -7.26 -19.04 -0.23
N MET A 89 -6.29 -19.95 -0.09
CA MET A 89 -6.49 -21.37 -0.40
C MET A 89 -7.52 -22.01 0.53
N SER A 90 -7.40 -21.79 1.84
CA SER A 90 -8.37 -22.31 2.82
C SER A 90 -9.76 -21.71 2.59
N GLU A 91 -9.89 -20.44 2.24
CA GLU A 91 -11.19 -19.81 1.99
C GLU A 91 -11.79 -20.19 0.63
N GLY A 92 -11.05 -20.88 -0.25
CA GLY A 92 -11.46 -21.18 -1.62
C GLY A 92 -11.46 -19.96 -2.54
N LEU A 93 -10.70 -18.93 -2.18
CA LEU A 93 -10.53 -17.70 -2.94
C LEU A 93 -9.45 -17.85 -4.04
N PRO A 94 -9.44 -16.97 -5.06
CA PRO A 94 -8.43 -17.01 -6.11
C PRO A 94 -7.00 -16.73 -5.61
N TYR A 95 -6.22 -17.79 -5.38
CA TYR A 95 -4.87 -17.70 -4.81
C TYR A 95 -3.73 -17.75 -5.85
N LYS A 96 -3.99 -18.19 -7.09
CA LYS A 96 -2.96 -18.34 -8.14
C LYS A 96 -2.13 -17.07 -8.41
N PRO A 97 -2.72 -15.86 -8.44
CA PRO A 97 -1.93 -14.63 -8.59
C PRO A 97 -0.90 -14.43 -7.47
N LEU A 98 -1.24 -14.82 -6.23
CA LEU A 98 -0.34 -14.71 -5.07
C LEU A 98 0.83 -15.69 -5.19
N VAL A 99 0.57 -16.92 -5.65
CA VAL A 99 1.61 -17.93 -5.89
C VAL A 99 2.60 -17.45 -6.96
N LYS A 100 2.10 -16.96 -8.11
CA LYS A 100 2.96 -16.40 -9.17
C LYS A 100 3.74 -15.16 -8.70
N PHE A 101 3.10 -14.33 -7.88
CA PHE A 101 3.76 -13.18 -7.26
C PHE A 101 4.91 -13.63 -6.38
N LEU A 102 4.69 -14.63 -5.51
CA LEU A 102 5.73 -15.20 -4.67
C LEU A 102 6.87 -15.81 -5.49
N GLU A 103 6.57 -16.54 -6.57
CA GLU A 103 7.61 -17.08 -7.44
C GLU A 103 8.49 -15.96 -8.04
N LYS A 104 7.89 -14.93 -8.65
CA LYS A 104 8.61 -13.78 -9.21
C LYS A 104 9.41 -13.00 -8.17
N LEU A 105 8.88 -12.90 -6.97
CA LEU A 105 9.52 -12.25 -5.84
C LEU A 105 10.76 -13.03 -5.40
N MET A 106 10.69 -14.36 -5.38
CA MET A 106 11.83 -15.23 -5.09
C MET A 106 12.84 -15.32 -6.24
N GLU A 107 12.51 -14.83 -7.45
CA GLU A 107 13.47 -14.60 -8.54
C GLU A 107 14.26 -13.29 -8.39
N ASN A 108 13.85 -12.40 -7.48
CA ASN A 108 14.57 -11.16 -7.24
C ASN A 108 15.99 -11.47 -6.72
N PRO A 109 17.07 -10.96 -7.36
CA PRO A 109 18.43 -11.28 -6.97
C PRO A 109 18.85 -10.66 -5.62
N SER A 110 18.08 -9.71 -5.08
CA SER A 110 18.37 -9.04 -3.82
C SER A 110 17.46 -9.55 -2.71
N ARG A 111 18.02 -10.30 -1.77
CA ARG A 111 17.33 -10.72 -0.53
C ARG A 111 16.79 -9.53 0.28
N ARG A 112 17.54 -8.43 0.31
CA ARG A 112 17.09 -7.22 1.00
C ARG A 112 15.86 -6.62 0.31
N SER A 113 15.87 -6.58 -1.03
CA SER A 113 14.71 -6.09 -1.78
C SER A 113 13.47 -6.97 -1.57
N THR A 114 13.63 -8.29 -1.41
CA THR A 114 12.49 -9.17 -1.14
C THR A 114 11.92 -8.91 0.25
N GLU A 115 12.77 -8.80 1.27
CA GLU A 115 12.38 -8.46 2.65
C GLU A 115 11.69 -7.09 2.73
N GLU A 116 12.24 -6.06 2.08
CA GLU A 116 11.67 -4.72 2.00
C GLU A 116 10.30 -4.70 1.29
N LEU A 117 10.17 -5.43 0.18
CA LEU A 117 8.92 -5.51 -0.58
C LEU A 117 7.82 -6.27 0.19
N TYR A 118 8.19 -7.21 1.07
CA TYR A 118 7.22 -7.85 1.96
C TYR A 118 6.52 -6.81 2.86
N GLY A 119 7.30 -5.95 3.52
CA GLY A 119 6.76 -4.90 4.40
C GLY A 119 5.95 -3.85 3.62
N PHE A 120 6.39 -3.46 2.42
CA PHE A 120 5.65 -2.54 1.57
C PHE A 120 4.21 -3.01 1.28
N LEU A 121 4.04 -4.30 0.99
CA LEU A 121 2.74 -4.85 0.62
C LEU A 121 1.80 -5.07 1.80
N GLU A 122 2.32 -5.29 3.00
CA GLU A 122 1.54 -5.37 4.23
C GLU A 122 0.76 -4.07 4.47
N HIS A 123 1.36 -2.92 4.16
CA HIS A 123 0.77 -1.62 4.43
C HIS A 123 -0.14 -1.07 3.33
N LYS A 124 0.02 -1.51 2.07
CA LYS A 124 -0.55 -0.77 0.91
C LYS A 124 -1.54 -1.55 0.04
N GLN A 125 -1.82 -2.83 0.34
CA GLN A 125 -2.83 -3.67 -0.35
C GLN A 125 -2.85 -3.49 -1.88
N MET A 126 -1.68 -3.57 -2.52
CA MET A 126 -1.58 -3.32 -3.96
C MET A 126 -2.32 -4.41 -4.77
N PRO A 127 -3.10 -4.05 -5.80
CA PRO A 127 -3.77 -5.03 -6.66
C PRO A 127 -2.76 -5.90 -7.39
N LEU A 128 -3.00 -7.21 -7.41
CA LEU A 128 -2.22 -8.16 -8.19
C LEU A 128 -2.87 -8.43 -9.54
N THR A 129 -2.03 -8.52 -10.56
CA THR A 129 -2.42 -9.01 -11.88
C THR A 129 -2.52 -10.54 -11.89
N PRO A 130 -3.25 -11.14 -12.84
CA PRO A 130 -3.32 -12.61 -12.98
C PRO A 130 -1.97 -13.32 -13.15
N ASP A 131 -0.93 -12.58 -13.56
CA ASP A 131 0.42 -13.08 -13.75
C ASP A 131 1.35 -12.86 -12.56
N GLY A 132 0.85 -12.32 -11.45
CA GLY A 132 1.65 -12.11 -10.24
C GLY A 132 2.57 -10.88 -10.31
N ASN A 133 2.34 -9.96 -11.24
CA ASN A 133 2.81 -8.58 -11.12
C ASN A 133 1.84 -7.80 -10.22
N PHE A 134 2.25 -6.63 -9.72
CA PHE A 134 1.37 -5.75 -8.94
C PHE A 134 1.22 -4.39 -9.60
N LEU A 135 0.09 -3.74 -9.33
CA LEU A 135 -0.20 -2.40 -9.83
C LEU A 135 0.24 -1.35 -8.80
N ALA A 136 0.85 -0.28 -9.29
CA ALA A 136 1.24 0.89 -8.52
C ALA A 136 0.91 2.18 -9.28
N TYR A 137 1.11 3.31 -8.63
CA TYR A 137 0.81 4.63 -9.19
C TYR A 137 2.07 5.45 -9.40
N LYS A 138 2.05 6.27 -10.46
CA LYS A 138 3.15 7.15 -10.82
C LYS A 138 2.65 8.51 -11.28
N GLY A 139 3.04 9.58 -10.58
CA GLY A 139 2.86 10.95 -11.03
C GLY A 139 3.88 11.32 -12.11
N ILE A 140 3.42 11.96 -13.18
CA ILE A 140 4.20 12.43 -14.33
C ILE A 140 3.76 13.83 -14.76
N ARG A 141 4.52 14.47 -15.65
CA ARG A 141 4.21 15.80 -16.20
C ARG A 141 3.08 15.74 -17.24
N GLU A 142 2.57 16.91 -17.63
CA GLU A 142 1.55 17.04 -18.68
C GLU A 142 2.00 16.51 -20.04
N ASP A 143 3.29 16.63 -20.37
CA ASP A 143 3.87 16.10 -21.61
C ASP A 143 4.14 14.58 -21.57
N TYR A 144 3.63 13.89 -20.55
CA TYR A 144 3.82 12.49 -20.23
C TYR A 144 5.25 12.09 -19.85
N THR A 145 6.16 13.03 -19.58
CA THR A 145 7.52 12.70 -19.14
C THR A 145 7.63 12.60 -17.61
N ASP A 146 8.66 11.89 -17.13
CA ASP A 146 8.95 11.78 -15.71
C ASP A 146 9.36 13.12 -15.08
N TRP A 147 8.94 13.36 -13.83
CA TRP A 147 9.22 14.61 -13.13
C TRP A 147 10.71 14.92 -12.95
N TYR A 148 11.53 13.89 -12.73
CA TYR A 148 12.93 14.06 -12.35
C TYR A 148 13.80 14.46 -13.54
N SER A 149 13.77 13.70 -14.63
CA SER A 149 14.65 13.90 -15.78
C SER A 149 13.98 14.58 -16.96
N GLY A 150 12.65 14.46 -17.11
CA GLY A 150 11.92 14.92 -18.29
C GLY A 150 12.30 14.18 -19.58
N LYS A 151 12.92 12.99 -19.47
CA LYS A 151 13.45 12.23 -20.62
C LYS A 151 12.65 10.97 -20.90
N PHE A 152 12.02 10.41 -19.88
CA PHE A 152 11.31 9.15 -19.99
C PHE A 152 9.82 9.39 -20.16
N THR A 153 9.32 9.09 -21.36
CA THR A 153 7.88 9.08 -21.65
C THR A 153 7.20 7.93 -20.91
N ASN A 154 5.99 8.22 -20.41
CA ASN A 154 5.16 7.31 -19.62
C ASN A 154 3.75 7.20 -20.21
N LYS A 155 3.65 7.06 -21.55
CA LYS A 155 2.36 6.86 -22.21
C LYS A 155 1.88 5.43 -22.00
N VAL A 156 0.57 5.24 -22.02
CA VAL A 156 -0.04 3.91 -21.87
C VAL A 156 0.52 2.96 -22.93
N GLY A 157 0.94 1.77 -22.49
CA GLY A 157 1.57 0.74 -23.32
C GLY A 157 3.10 0.77 -23.29
N GLU A 158 3.72 1.86 -22.87
CA GLU A 158 5.19 1.96 -22.81
C GLU A 158 5.76 1.11 -21.67
N THR A 159 6.91 0.50 -21.95
CA THR A 159 7.70 -0.24 -20.96
C THR A 159 9.02 0.49 -20.76
N LEU A 160 9.29 0.85 -19.51
CA LEU A 160 10.50 1.54 -19.13
C LEU A 160 11.42 0.58 -18.42
N GLU A 161 12.69 0.60 -18.78
CA GLU A 161 13.70 -0.31 -18.27
C GLU A 161 15.05 0.39 -18.19
N MET A 162 15.78 0.14 -17.11
CA MET A 162 17.18 0.53 -16.94
C MET A 162 17.98 -0.62 -16.33
N PRO A 163 19.31 -0.65 -16.51
CA PRO A 163 20.15 -1.64 -15.84
C PRO A 163 19.92 -1.61 -14.33
N ARG A 164 19.65 -2.77 -13.72
CA ARG A 164 19.36 -2.88 -12.29
C ARG A 164 20.45 -2.28 -11.41
N ASN A 165 21.71 -2.43 -11.80
CA ASN A 165 22.87 -1.86 -11.10
C ASN A 165 22.98 -0.32 -11.24
N GLY A 166 22.15 0.31 -12.07
CA GLY A 166 21.98 1.76 -12.13
C GLY A 166 20.93 2.30 -11.15
N VAL A 167 20.16 1.41 -10.51
CA VAL A 167 19.16 1.78 -9.51
C VAL A 167 19.80 1.74 -8.14
N CYS A 168 19.59 2.79 -7.35
CA CYS A 168 20.10 2.86 -5.99
C CYS A 168 19.39 1.82 -5.14
N ASP A 169 20.16 0.89 -4.61
CA ASP A 169 19.63 -0.16 -3.78
C ASP A 169 19.52 0.32 -2.32
N ASP A 170 20.37 1.21 -1.81
CA ASP A 170 20.31 1.65 -0.41
C ASP A 170 18.96 2.33 -0.03
N ALA A 171 18.20 1.68 0.86
CA ALA A 171 16.87 2.09 1.32
C ALA A 171 16.87 3.33 2.23
N SER A 172 18.03 3.72 2.78
CA SER A 172 18.16 4.91 3.62
C SER A 172 18.03 6.22 2.82
N TYR A 173 18.30 6.18 1.52
CA TYR A 173 18.07 7.33 0.64
C TYR A 173 16.61 7.40 0.19
N GLY A 174 15.97 8.52 0.49
CA GLY A 174 14.59 8.77 0.09
C GLY A 174 14.40 8.95 -1.42
N CYS A 175 15.15 9.87 -2.02
CA CYS A 175 15.09 10.17 -3.44
C CYS A 175 16.45 9.87 -4.07
N SER A 176 16.55 8.80 -4.85
CA SER A 176 17.80 8.39 -5.49
C SER A 176 17.55 7.82 -6.89
N SER A 177 18.59 7.32 -7.56
CA SER A 177 18.46 6.78 -8.92
C SER A 177 17.54 5.57 -8.96
N GLY A 178 16.71 5.52 -9.99
CA GLY A 178 15.72 4.46 -10.18
C GLY A 178 14.38 5.01 -10.64
N PHE A 179 13.52 4.11 -11.14
CA PHE A 179 12.15 4.49 -11.39
C PHE A 179 11.34 4.38 -10.11
N HIS A 180 10.66 5.49 -9.76
CA HIS A 180 9.75 5.54 -8.64
C HIS A 180 8.31 5.30 -9.05
N ALA A 181 7.64 4.48 -8.24
CA ALA A 181 6.20 4.25 -8.22
C ALA A 181 5.79 3.94 -6.78
N GLY A 182 4.51 4.05 -6.44
CA GLY A 182 4.08 3.87 -5.07
C GLY A 182 2.57 3.74 -4.90
N SER A 183 2.11 3.98 -3.68
CA SER A 183 0.70 4.11 -3.36
C SER A 183 0.07 5.27 -4.13
N LEU A 184 -1.26 5.25 -4.23
CA LEU A 184 -2.03 6.35 -4.80
C LEU A 184 -1.69 7.67 -4.10
N GLU A 185 -1.76 7.66 -2.77
CA GLU A 185 -1.43 8.80 -1.90
C GLU A 185 -0.06 9.42 -2.21
N TYR A 186 0.98 8.60 -2.34
CA TYR A 186 2.32 9.10 -2.67
C TYR A 186 2.37 9.71 -4.08
N ALA A 187 1.78 9.03 -5.06
CA ALA A 187 1.82 9.48 -6.44
C ALA A 187 0.96 10.74 -6.66
N GLU A 188 -0.10 10.93 -5.88
CA GLU A 188 -0.90 12.15 -5.82
C GLU A 188 -0.11 13.32 -5.20
N GLY A 189 0.65 13.08 -4.13
CA GLY A 189 1.51 14.10 -3.52
C GLY A 189 2.76 14.44 -4.33
N TYR A 190 3.13 13.61 -5.32
CA TYR A 190 4.36 13.80 -6.09
C TYR A 190 4.14 14.65 -7.35
N GLY A 191 4.88 15.76 -7.44
CA GLY A 191 4.81 16.73 -8.55
C GLY A 191 3.59 17.67 -8.47
N ASN A 192 3.61 18.76 -9.23
CA ASN A 192 2.54 19.78 -9.26
C ASN A 192 1.76 19.69 -10.58
N GLY A 193 0.49 19.27 -10.54
CA GLY A 193 -0.29 19.00 -11.76
C GLY A 193 0.18 17.77 -12.55
N GLY A 194 -0.16 17.71 -13.84
CA GLY A 194 0.23 16.63 -14.76
C GLY A 194 -0.71 15.42 -14.76
N HIS A 195 -0.16 14.22 -14.90
CA HIS A 195 -0.95 12.98 -14.96
C HIS A 195 -0.55 11.99 -13.88
N LEU A 196 -1.52 11.18 -13.49
CA LEU A 196 -1.34 10.04 -12.63
C LEU A 196 -1.57 8.76 -13.44
N MET A 197 -0.54 7.94 -13.51
CA MET A 197 -0.55 6.71 -14.31
C MET A 197 -0.63 5.47 -13.41
N VAL A 198 -1.25 4.41 -13.94
CA VAL A 198 -1.18 3.06 -13.38
C VAL A 198 -0.04 2.31 -14.05
N VAL A 199 0.86 1.77 -13.23
CA VAL A 199 2.01 0.99 -13.69
C VAL A 199 1.97 -0.43 -13.15
N GLU A 200 2.32 -1.38 -14.00
CA GLU A 200 2.48 -2.79 -13.66
C GLU A 200 3.96 -3.10 -13.43
N ILE A 201 4.27 -3.67 -12.26
CA ILE A 201 5.64 -3.91 -11.79
C ILE A 201 5.81 -5.39 -11.49
N ASN A 202 6.90 -5.97 -11.99
CA ASN A 202 7.30 -7.32 -11.64
C ASN A 202 8.12 -7.29 -10.32
N PRO A 203 7.78 -8.10 -9.31
CA PRO A 203 8.51 -8.15 -8.04
C PRO A 203 10.01 -8.41 -8.18
N LYS A 204 10.44 -9.13 -9.22
CA LYS A 204 11.87 -9.39 -9.50
C LYS A 204 12.66 -8.12 -9.86
N ASP A 205 11.97 -7.12 -10.39
CA ASP A 205 12.56 -5.88 -10.89
C ASP A 205 12.55 -4.77 -9.83
N VAL A 206 11.94 -5.00 -8.66
CA VAL A 206 12.03 -4.09 -7.51
C VAL A 206 13.45 -4.15 -6.96
N VAL A 207 14.01 -2.99 -6.62
CA VAL A 207 15.39 -2.86 -6.16
C VAL A 207 15.47 -2.45 -4.70
N SER A 208 14.60 -1.54 -4.27
CA SER A 208 14.51 -1.13 -2.87
C SER A 208 13.20 -0.43 -2.53
N VAL A 209 12.84 -0.43 -1.25
CA VAL A 209 11.72 0.33 -0.69
C VAL A 209 12.28 1.37 0.28
N PRO A 210 12.28 2.67 -0.07
CA PRO A 210 12.76 3.73 0.81
C PRO A 210 12.05 3.81 2.17
N ASN A 211 12.81 4.09 3.23
CA ASN A 211 12.29 4.22 4.60
C ASN A 211 11.63 5.59 4.88
N ASP A 212 11.92 6.61 4.06
CA ASP A 212 11.60 8.03 4.31
C ASP A 212 10.12 8.40 4.19
N CYS A 213 9.31 7.51 3.64
CA CYS A 213 7.92 7.80 3.26
C CYS A 213 6.94 6.73 3.77
N ASN A 214 7.19 6.15 4.95
CA ASN A 214 6.35 5.10 5.54
C ASN A 214 6.04 3.97 4.54
N CYS A 215 7.06 3.56 3.77
CA CYS A 215 6.92 2.56 2.71
C CYS A 215 5.79 2.90 1.71
N GLN A 216 5.64 4.17 1.31
CA GLN A 216 4.64 4.56 0.30
C GLN A 216 5.17 4.52 -1.14
N LYS A 217 6.49 4.50 -1.35
CA LYS A 217 7.12 4.37 -2.67
C LYS A 217 8.10 3.22 -2.73
N LEU A 218 8.47 2.82 -3.94
CA LEU A 218 9.53 1.86 -4.21
C LEU A 218 10.40 2.34 -5.38
N ARG A 219 11.58 1.75 -5.49
CA ARG A 219 12.51 1.87 -6.63
C ARG A 219 12.49 0.58 -7.43
N THR A 220 12.28 0.70 -8.73
CA THR A 220 12.32 -0.44 -9.67
C THR A 220 13.20 -0.15 -10.88
N ALA A 221 13.77 -1.21 -11.43
CA ALA A 221 14.52 -1.17 -12.69
C ALA A 221 13.61 -1.22 -13.92
N LYS A 222 12.38 -1.75 -13.78
CA LYS A 222 11.48 -1.98 -14.91
C LYS A 222 10.00 -1.93 -14.52
N TYR A 223 9.19 -1.29 -15.34
CA TYR A 223 7.72 -1.31 -15.24
C TYR A 223 7.07 -1.06 -16.59
N LYS A 224 5.78 -1.39 -16.68
CA LYS A 224 4.95 -1.08 -17.84
C LYS A 224 3.85 -0.12 -17.44
N VAL A 225 3.61 0.91 -18.23
CA VAL A 225 2.44 1.79 -18.06
C VAL A 225 1.23 1.09 -18.65
N VAL A 226 0.23 0.80 -17.82
CA VAL A 226 -0.93 0.01 -18.22
C VAL A 226 -2.22 0.81 -18.35
N ASP A 227 -2.33 1.94 -17.64
CA ASP A 227 -3.50 2.78 -17.73
C ASP A 227 -3.23 4.24 -17.32
N HIS A 228 -4.12 5.13 -17.74
CA HIS A 228 -4.19 6.51 -17.26
C HIS A 228 -5.25 6.60 -16.17
N TYR A 229 -4.85 6.99 -14.96
CA TYR A 229 -5.77 7.02 -13.83
C TYR A 229 -6.56 8.35 -13.79
N LYS A 230 -5.85 9.48 -13.74
CA LYS A 230 -6.45 10.82 -13.82
C LYS A 230 -5.43 11.90 -14.16
N THR A 231 -5.92 13.06 -14.57
CA THR A 231 -5.13 14.29 -14.65
C THR A 231 -5.19 15.02 -13.31
N LYS A 232 -4.02 15.45 -12.82
CA LYS A 232 -3.89 16.25 -11.60
C LYS A 232 -4.11 17.72 -11.94
N LEU A 233 -4.86 18.42 -11.10
CA LEU A 233 -4.93 19.88 -11.16
C LEU A 233 -3.63 20.46 -10.57
N ALA A 234 -3.15 21.56 -11.14
CA ALA A 234 -2.06 22.32 -10.54
C ALA A 234 -2.58 23.06 -9.31
N ASP A 235 -1.75 23.19 -8.27
CA ASP A 235 -2.14 23.88 -7.02
C ASP A 235 -2.36 25.40 -7.21
N THR A 236 -1.98 25.96 -8.36
CA THR A 236 -1.97 27.40 -8.65
C THR A 236 -3.33 27.99 -9.03
N TYR A 237 -4.42 27.21 -9.10
CA TYR A 237 -5.74 27.75 -9.46
C TYR A 237 -6.37 28.68 -8.39
N CYS A 238 -5.70 28.89 -7.25
CA CYS A 238 -6.23 29.66 -6.12
C CYS A 238 -5.59 31.06 -5.94
N ASP A 239 -4.49 31.38 -6.63
CA ASP A 239 -3.76 32.64 -6.39
C ASP A 239 -4.29 33.83 -7.22
N ASP A 240 -4.97 33.58 -8.34
CA ASP A 240 -5.45 34.63 -9.27
C ASP A 240 -6.67 35.43 -8.77
N TYR A 241 -7.19 35.16 -7.56
CA TYR A 241 -8.27 35.95 -6.96
C TYR A 241 -7.79 37.06 -6.03
N TYR A 242 -6.48 37.18 -5.81
CA TYR A 242 -5.86 38.27 -5.06
C TYR A 242 -4.90 39.04 -5.97
N GLU A 243 -5.42 39.66 -7.03
CA GLU A 243 -4.75 40.84 -7.59
C GLU A 243 -4.80 41.93 -6.52
N ASP A 244 -3.73 42.01 -5.72
CA ASP A 244 -3.42 43.12 -4.84
C ASP A 244 -3.01 44.31 -5.72
N ASP A 245 -4.02 45.07 -6.12
CA ASP A 245 -3.90 46.41 -6.70
C ASP A 245 -3.44 47.35 -5.56
N SER A 246 -2.16 47.28 -5.20
CA SER A 246 -1.54 48.16 -4.19
C SER A 246 -0.51 49.10 -4.81
N ASP A 247 -1.01 49.98 -5.70
CA ASP A 247 -0.37 51.24 -6.04
C ASP A 247 -0.52 52.23 -4.86
N ASP A 248 0.64 52.58 -4.29
CA ASP A 248 1.08 53.81 -3.62
C ASP A 248 0.14 54.72 -2.77
N GLU A 249 0.76 55.15 -1.66
CA GLU A 249 0.64 56.44 -0.97
C GLU A 249 -0.60 56.83 -0.11
N SER A 250 -0.22 57.40 1.05
CA SER A 250 -0.94 58.30 1.94
C SER A 250 -1.91 57.69 2.96
N GLY A 251 -1.47 57.72 4.23
CA GLY A 251 -2.33 57.50 5.38
C GLY A 251 -3.25 58.69 5.60
N GLU A 252 -4.54 58.49 5.37
CA GLU A 252 -5.59 59.28 6.00
C GLU A 252 -6.62 58.34 6.64
N SER A 253 -6.96 58.65 7.88
CA SER A 253 -7.84 57.89 8.78
C SER A 253 -9.30 58.07 8.36
N TYR A 254 -9.89 57.05 7.72
CA TYR A 254 -11.32 57.02 7.36
C TYR A 254 -12.18 56.38 8.46
N ASP A 255 -12.18 56.93 9.68
CA ASP A 255 -13.01 56.43 10.79
C ASP A 255 -14.35 57.19 10.91
N ASP A 256 -14.45 58.42 10.38
CA ASP A 256 -15.62 59.29 10.65
C ASP A 256 -16.90 58.93 9.86
N GLY A 257 -16.80 58.15 8.77
CA GLY A 257 -17.94 57.81 7.91
C GLY A 257 -18.77 56.62 8.38
N TYR A 258 -18.13 55.67 9.06
CA TYR A 258 -18.75 54.41 9.46
C TYR A 258 -19.66 54.61 10.68
N ASP A 259 -19.21 55.40 11.65
CA ASP A 259 -19.96 55.73 12.86
C ASP A 259 -21.22 56.54 12.55
N ALA A 260 -21.14 57.51 11.63
CA ALA A 260 -22.30 58.29 11.21
C ALA A 260 -23.38 57.43 10.52
N GLY A 261 -22.96 56.43 9.73
CA GLY A 261 -23.86 55.48 9.08
C GLY A 261 -24.50 54.50 10.08
N TYR A 262 -23.72 54.02 11.04
CA TYR A 262 -24.16 53.11 12.10
C TYR A 262 -25.18 53.79 13.03
N ASP A 263 -24.91 55.01 13.47
CA ASP A 263 -25.81 55.78 14.33
C ASP A 263 -27.12 56.14 13.63
N ALA A 264 -27.06 56.49 12.34
CA ALA A 264 -28.25 56.74 11.53
C ALA A 264 -29.12 55.48 11.36
N ALA A 265 -28.51 54.31 11.22
CA ALA A 265 -29.20 53.03 11.13
C ALA A 265 -29.87 52.63 12.46
N ILE A 266 -29.15 52.76 13.58
CA ILE A 266 -29.67 52.50 14.93
C ILE A 266 -30.85 53.45 15.25
N ALA A 267 -30.75 54.73 14.90
CA ALA A 267 -31.81 55.72 15.11
C ALA A 267 -33.08 55.40 14.30
N LYS A 268 -32.94 54.88 13.07
CA LYS A 268 -34.07 54.46 12.23
C LYS A 268 -34.80 53.24 12.79
N ILE A 269 -34.06 52.30 13.37
CA ILE A 269 -34.62 51.08 13.98
C ILE A 269 -35.41 51.42 15.24
N LYS A 270 -34.89 52.31 16.10
CA LYS A 270 -35.59 52.74 17.33
C LYS A 270 -36.85 53.57 17.11
N LYS A 271 -37.03 54.16 15.93
CA LYS A 271 -38.20 54.98 15.60
C LYS A 271 -39.40 54.15 15.09
N ASN A 272 -39.18 52.87 14.78
CA ASN A 272 -40.17 51.92 14.27
C ASN A 272 -40.53 50.83 15.30
N LEU A 273 -40.14 51.02 16.57
CA LEU A 273 -40.60 50.30 17.75
C LEU A 273 -41.44 51.26 18.61
#